data_AF-A0AAW6IV41-F1
#
_entry.id   AF-A0AAW6IV41-F1
#
_cell.length_a   1.000
_cell.length_b   1.000
_cell.length_c   1.000
_cell.angle_alpha   90.00
_cell.angle_beta   90.00
_cell.angle_gamma   90.00
#
_symmetry.space_group_name_H-M   'P 1'
#
loop_
_entity.id
_entity.type
_entity.pdbx_description
1 polymer ?
#
loop_
_entity_poly.entity_id
_entity_poly.type
_entity_poly.pdbx_seq_one_letter_code
_entity_poly.pdbx_strand_id
1 'polypeptide(L)'
;MIDFTLNKNMVLQIHTVGEEQTPIIVIDDFVNNVDELINFAVFSQNARETFCAQESDFYPGVRKAAPLSYIERLKDLAPIINSHFDMTDKSEFDVILSAFSIACTEPDELRPIQMLPHFDAPNMNQLAMVHFLCDETHGGTSFYKHRALGYERITKERLMPYRQTIKQQAMAQKLHKNPHYINGSTALFEQVYSVEAKLNRVVIYPSNLLHSGNINAANDYARDPINGRLTISSFAVLR
;
A
#
# COMPACT_ATOMS: atom_id res chain seq x y z
N MET A 1 -16.42 2.44 24.00
CA MET A 1 -16.58 2.28 22.53
C MET A 1 -15.21 2.53 21.95
N ILE A 2 -14.72 1.69 21.05
CA ILE A 2 -13.40 1.87 20.47
C ILE A 2 -13.41 3.13 19.59
N ASP A 3 -12.48 4.03 19.80
CA ASP A 3 -12.37 5.35 19.18
C ASP A 3 -11.33 5.34 18.05
N PHE A 4 -11.83 5.18 16.83
CA PHE A 4 -11.05 5.32 15.60
C PHE A 4 -11.28 6.67 14.90
N THR A 5 -11.67 7.71 15.64
CA THR A 5 -11.88 9.03 15.05
C THR A 5 -10.59 9.58 14.45
N LEU A 6 -10.73 10.27 13.31
CA LEU A 6 -9.62 10.96 12.68
C LEU A 6 -9.18 12.13 13.56
N ASN A 7 -7.87 12.35 13.62
CA ASN A 7 -7.29 13.47 14.33
C ASN A 7 -7.53 14.78 13.56
N LYS A 8 -8.17 15.76 14.20
CA LYS A 8 -8.42 17.07 13.57
C LYS A 8 -7.16 17.90 13.35
N ASN A 9 -6.07 17.54 14.03
CA ASN A 9 -4.76 18.18 13.91
C ASN A 9 -3.77 17.30 13.13
N MET A 10 -4.25 16.33 12.35
CA MET A 10 -3.40 15.52 11.47
C MET A 10 -2.53 16.42 10.57
N VAL A 11 -1.32 15.98 10.27
CA VAL A 11 -0.38 16.77 9.45
C VAL A 11 -0.46 16.28 8.01
N LEU A 12 -1.10 17.07 7.16
CA LEU A 12 -1.27 16.80 5.74
C LEU A 12 -0.07 17.29 4.93
N GLN A 13 0.49 16.43 4.09
CA GLN A 13 1.52 16.77 3.12
C GLN A 13 1.14 16.21 1.74
N ILE A 14 1.34 17.03 0.71
CA ILE A 14 1.08 16.65 -0.68
C ILE A 14 2.41 16.66 -1.41
N HIS A 15 2.71 15.53 -2.05
CA HIS A 15 3.92 15.35 -2.83
C HIS A 15 3.55 15.02 -4.26
N THR A 16 4.37 15.43 -5.21
CA THR A 16 4.27 14.99 -6.62
C THR A 16 5.42 14.02 -6.90
N VAL A 17 5.09 12.89 -7.52
CA VAL A 17 6.00 11.76 -7.70
C VAL A 17 6.27 11.53 -9.17
N GLY A 18 7.56 11.35 -9.49
CA GLY A 18 8.03 10.97 -10.81
C GLY A 18 7.86 12.05 -11.87
N GLU A 19 8.19 11.71 -13.11
CA GLU A 19 8.09 12.60 -14.28
C GLU A 19 6.63 12.87 -14.67
N GLU A 20 5.70 11.96 -14.35
CA GLU A 20 4.26 12.17 -14.54
C GLU A 20 3.67 13.11 -13.48
N GLN A 21 4.48 13.57 -12.52
CA GLN A 21 4.08 14.49 -11.43
C GLN A 21 2.83 14.01 -10.68
N THR A 22 2.73 12.70 -10.46
CA THR A 22 1.53 12.09 -9.87
C THR A 22 1.38 12.53 -8.42
N PRO A 23 0.24 13.12 -8.01
CA PRO A 23 0.06 13.51 -6.62
C PRO A 23 -0.04 12.27 -5.72
N ILE A 24 0.58 12.36 -4.55
CA ILE A 24 0.35 11.46 -3.42
C ILE A 24 0.09 12.30 -2.17
N ILE A 25 -0.65 11.72 -1.24
CA ILE A 25 -0.97 12.37 0.04
C ILE A 25 -0.30 11.58 1.15
N VAL A 26 0.41 12.27 2.03
CA VAL A 26 0.97 11.72 3.27
C VAL A 26 0.30 12.43 4.43
N ILE A 27 -0.26 11.66 5.36
CA ILE A 27 -0.96 12.18 6.54
C ILE A 27 -0.29 11.57 7.77
N ASP A 28 0.34 12.40 8.59
CA ASP A 28 0.84 11.97 9.91
C ASP A 28 -0.21 12.22 10.99
N ASP A 29 -0.11 11.44 12.07
CA ASP A 29 -1.00 11.50 13.23
C ASP A 29 -2.47 11.29 12.83
N PHE A 30 -2.75 10.30 11.98
CA PHE A 30 -4.01 10.13 11.28
C PHE A 30 -5.25 9.91 12.17
N VAL A 31 -5.17 8.99 13.14
CA VAL A 31 -6.24 8.75 14.13
C VAL A 31 -5.84 9.24 15.52
N ASN A 32 -6.84 9.52 16.38
CA ASN A 32 -6.58 9.94 17.76
C ASN A 32 -5.99 8.83 18.63
N ASN A 33 -6.39 7.57 18.44
CA ASN A 33 -5.95 6.43 19.26
C ASN A 33 -5.43 5.27 18.38
N VAL A 34 -4.19 5.38 17.93
CA VAL A 34 -3.56 4.32 17.12
C VAL A 34 -3.41 3.00 17.89
N ASP A 35 -3.17 3.07 19.20
CA ASP A 35 -3.05 1.89 20.07
C ASP A 35 -4.33 1.07 20.09
N GLU A 36 -5.50 1.70 19.97
CA GLU A 36 -6.78 0.97 19.91
C GLU A 36 -6.92 0.18 18.61
N LEU A 37 -6.38 0.67 17.47
CA LEU A 37 -6.34 -0.09 16.22
C LEU A 37 -5.43 -1.30 16.33
N ILE A 38 -4.24 -1.12 16.92
CA ILE A 38 -3.26 -2.19 17.16
C ILE A 38 -3.88 -3.23 18.11
N ASN A 39 -4.44 -2.81 19.23
CA ASN A 39 -5.13 -3.69 20.17
C ASN A 39 -6.29 -4.44 19.50
N PHE A 40 -7.05 -3.79 18.62
CA PHE A 40 -8.08 -4.47 17.85
C PHE A 40 -7.48 -5.53 16.93
N ALA A 41 -6.38 -5.25 16.23
CA ALA A 41 -5.71 -6.23 15.37
C ALA A 41 -5.28 -7.47 16.17
N VAL A 42 -4.70 -7.27 17.35
CA VAL A 42 -4.16 -8.31 18.24
C VAL A 42 -5.27 -9.13 18.92
N PHE A 43 -6.23 -8.47 19.55
CA PHE A 43 -7.11 -9.10 20.55
C PHE A 43 -8.54 -9.37 20.06
N SER A 44 -8.98 -8.84 18.91
CA SER A 44 -10.33 -9.16 18.44
C SER A 44 -10.45 -10.63 18.02
N GLN A 45 -11.19 -11.42 18.82
CA GLN A 45 -11.34 -12.87 18.68
C GLN A 45 -12.63 -13.28 17.94
N ASN A 46 -13.04 -12.54 16.90
CA ASN A 46 -14.05 -13.10 16.01
C ASN A 46 -13.46 -14.34 15.34
N ALA A 47 -14.02 -15.52 15.62
CA ALA A 47 -13.49 -16.82 15.19
C ALA A 47 -13.38 -17.00 13.66
N ARG A 48 -13.92 -16.06 12.87
CA ARG A 48 -13.82 -15.98 11.40
C ARG A 48 -12.76 -15.00 10.89
N GLU A 49 -12.08 -14.27 11.78
CA GLU A 49 -11.25 -13.09 11.46
C GLU A 49 -9.84 -13.23 12.07
N THR A 50 -9.15 -14.34 11.78
CA THR A 50 -7.72 -14.48 12.10
C THR A 50 -6.86 -14.02 10.92
N PHE A 51 -5.58 -13.71 11.18
CA PHE A 51 -4.64 -13.37 10.12
C PHE A 51 -4.34 -14.59 9.23
N CYS A 52 -4.79 -14.54 7.99
CA CYS A 52 -4.57 -15.59 7.00
C CYS A 52 -4.11 -15.02 5.66
N ALA A 53 -3.35 -15.82 4.91
CA ALA A 53 -3.01 -15.52 3.53
C ALA A 53 -4.27 -15.60 2.65
N GLN A 54 -4.36 -14.75 1.65
CA GLN A 54 -5.48 -14.72 0.70
C GLN A 54 -5.03 -15.33 -0.62
N GLU A 55 -5.57 -16.49 -1.00
CA GLU A 55 -5.18 -17.16 -2.26
C GLU A 55 -5.59 -16.38 -3.52
N SER A 56 -6.55 -15.47 -3.37
CA SER A 56 -7.12 -14.66 -4.45
C SER A 56 -6.25 -13.48 -4.87
N ASP A 57 -5.19 -13.15 -4.12
CA ASP A 57 -4.28 -12.06 -4.46
C ASP A 57 -2.79 -12.45 -4.35
N PHE A 58 -1.92 -11.48 -4.56
CA PHE A 58 -0.47 -11.65 -4.51
C PHE A 58 0.16 -10.96 -3.29
N TYR A 59 -0.61 -10.61 -2.26
CA TYR A 59 -0.05 -9.97 -1.08
C TYR A 59 0.94 -10.92 -0.38
N PRO A 60 2.19 -10.50 -0.11
CA PRO A 60 3.23 -11.35 0.46
C PRO A 60 3.13 -11.40 1.99
N GLY A 61 2.03 -11.97 2.48
CA GLY A 61 1.80 -12.13 3.90
C GLY A 61 0.35 -12.46 4.25
N VAL A 62 -0.09 -11.97 5.40
CA VAL A 62 -1.40 -12.30 5.98
C VAL A 62 -2.26 -11.08 6.19
N ARG A 63 -3.58 -11.28 6.12
CA ARG A 63 -4.58 -10.23 6.30
C ARG A 63 -5.65 -10.63 7.30
N LYS A 64 -6.22 -9.61 7.94
CA LYS A 64 -7.39 -9.68 8.81
C LYS A 64 -8.27 -8.47 8.52
N ALA A 65 -9.59 -8.64 8.49
CA ALA A 65 -10.51 -7.54 8.19
C ALA A 65 -10.31 -6.35 9.15
N ALA A 66 -10.33 -5.12 8.62
CA ALA A 66 -10.34 -3.92 9.44
C ALA A 66 -11.74 -3.69 10.05
N PRO A 67 -11.85 -3.05 11.22
CA PRO A 67 -13.14 -2.84 11.85
C PRO A 67 -14.01 -1.90 11.03
N LEU A 68 -15.32 -2.20 10.92
CA LEU A 68 -16.28 -1.37 10.18
C LEU A 68 -16.26 0.10 10.66
N SER A 69 -16.11 0.33 11.96
CA SER A 69 -16.01 1.68 12.53
C SER A 69 -14.80 2.46 12.03
N TYR A 70 -13.68 1.80 11.68
CA TYR A 70 -12.54 2.45 11.02
C TYR A 70 -12.85 2.73 9.55
N ILE A 71 -13.48 1.78 8.86
CA ILE A 71 -13.86 1.92 7.43
C ILE A 71 -14.78 3.14 7.23
N GLU A 72 -15.75 3.33 8.13
CA GLU A 72 -16.63 4.50 8.08
C GLU A 72 -15.86 5.83 8.26
N ARG A 73 -14.77 5.82 9.03
CA ARG A 73 -13.92 7.00 9.25
C ARG A 73 -13.07 7.35 8.05
N LEU A 74 -12.73 6.38 7.21
CA LEU A 74 -12.02 6.67 5.97
C LEU A 74 -12.83 7.60 5.06
N LYS A 75 -14.17 7.50 5.05
CA LYS A 75 -15.04 8.38 4.22
C LYS A 75 -14.89 9.86 4.58
N ASP A 76 -14.49 10.18 5.81
CA ASP A 76 -14.22 11.55 6.26
C ASP A 76 -13.02 12.19 5.51
N LEU A 77 -12.23 11.41 4.77
CA LEU A 77 -11.16 11.89 3.88
C LEU A 77 -11.64 12.47 2.55
N ALA A 78 -12.93 12.35 2.21
CA ALA A 78 -13.43 12.78 0.90
C ALA A 78 -13.04 14.22 0.53
N PRO A 79 -13.15 15.24 1.42
CA PRO A 79 -12.71 16.59 1.09
C PRO A 79 -11.23 16.67 0.72
N ILE A 80 -10.35 15.98 1.45
CA ILE A 80 -8.90 15.96 1.19
C ILE A 80 -8.60 15.31 -0.16
N ILE A 81 -9.24 14.17 -0.44
CA ILE A 81 -9.05 13.41 -1.69
C ILE A 81 -9.52 14.23 -2.89
N ASN A 82 -10.72 14.82 -2.81
CA ASN A 82 -11.32 15.54 -3.93
C ASN A 82 -10.51 16.80 -4.31
N SER A 83 -9.91 17.47 -3.33
CA SER A 83 -9.08 18.66 -3.59
C SER A 83 -7.74 18.38 -4.28
N HIS A 84 -7.21 17.17 -4.22
CA HIS A 84 -5.82 16.90 -4.64
C HIS A 84 -5.68 15.90 -5.80
N PHE A 85 -6.73 15.14 -6.12
CA PHE A 85 -6.73 14.22 -7.26
C PHE A 85 -7.44 14.79 -8.50
N ASP A 86 -7.65 16.11 -8.56
CA ASP A 86 -8.27 16.87 -9.66
C ASP A 86 -9.60 16.26 -10.12
N MET A 87 -10.50 16.07 -9.15
CA MET A 87 -11.77 15.38 -9.34
C MET A 87 -12.89 16.41 -9.47
N THR A 88 -13.24 16.78 -10.71
CA THR A 88 -14.21 17.85 -11.02
C THR A 88 -15.67 17.55 -10.66
N ASP A 89 -16.03 16.29 -10.37
CA ASP A 89 -17.45 15.88 -10.15
C ASP A 89 -17.69 14.89 -9.00
N LYS A 90 -16.66 14.53 -8.21
CA LYS A 90 -16.77 13.42 -7.25
C LYS A 90 -16.73 13.94 -5.82
N SER A 91 -17.85 13.86 -5.10
CA SER A 91 -17.91 14.21 -3.68
C SER A 91 -17.70 13.01 -2.75
N GLU A 92 -17.90 11.78 -3.25
CA GLU A 92 -17.91 10.55 -2.46
C GLU A 92 -17.07 9.43 -3.09
N PHE A 93 -16.60 8.53 -2.24
CA PHE A 93 -15.93 7.31 -2.64
C PHE A 93 -16.38 6.11 -1.81
N ASP A 94 -16.29 4.93 -2.41
CA ASP A 94 -16.54 3.67 -1.73
C ASP A 94 -15.24 3.04 -1.29
N VAL A 95 -15.14 2.67 -0.01
CA VAL A 95 -14.08 1.78 0.45
C VAL A 95 -14.46 0.35 0.08
N ILE A 96 -13.80 -0.20 -0.93
CA ILE A 96 -14.10 -1.54 -1.47
C ILE A 96 -13.29 -2.66 -0.77
N LEU A 97 -12.24 -2.29 -0.05
CA LEU A 97 -11.43 -3.20 0.75
C LEU A 97 -10.78 -2.41 1.90
N SER A 98 -10.72 -2.99 3.08
CA SER A 98 -9.88 -2.51 4.17
C SER A 98 -9.52 -3.66 5.09
N ALA A 99 -8.21 -3.90 5.25
CA ALA A 99 -7.71 -5.02 6.03
C ALA A 99 -6.41 -4.67 6.75
N PHE A 100 -6.30 -5.05 8.02
CA PHE A 100 -5.00 -5.23 8.64
C PHE A 100 -4.19 -6.22 7.80
N SER A 101 -2.93 -5.89 7.57
CA SER A 101 -2.03 -6.59 6.67
C SER A 101 -0.66 -6.64 7.32
N ILE A 102 -0.04 -7.83 7.32
CA ILE A 102 1.33 -8.05 7.81
C ILE A 102 2.11 -8.69 6.67
N ALA A 103 3.15 -8.02 6.19
CA ALA A 103 4.05 -8.55 5.18
C ALA A 103 5.09 -9.43 5.87
N CYS A 104 4.88 -10.74 5.82
CA CYS A 104 5.62 -11.74 6.61
C CYS A 104 6.03 -12.97 5.79
N THR A 105 5.98 -12.90 4.46
CA THR A 105 6.46 -13.99 3.61
C THR A 105 7.98 -13.92 3.54
N GLU A 106 8.66 -15.03 3.85
CA GLU A 106 10.11 -15.11 3.73
C GLU A 106 10.55 -14.93 2.27
N PRO A 107 11.73 -14.33 2.01
CA PRO A 107 12.24 -14.12 0.66
C PRO A 107 12.20 -15.38 -0.19
N ASP A 108 12.68 -16.52 0.32
CA ASP A 108 12.73 -17.78 -0.42
C ASP A 108 11.36 -18.36 -0.79
N GLU A 109 10.28 -17.87 -0.16
CA GLU A 109 8.89 -18.23 -0.46
C GLU A 109 8.20 -17.23 -1.41
N LEU A 110 8.87 -16.12 -1.75
CA LEU A 110 8.32 -15.11 -2.64
C LEU A 110 8.13 -15.66 -4.06
N ARG A 111 6.97 -15.34 -4.61
CA ARG A 111 6.70 -15.50 -6.03
C ARG A 111 7.39 -14.37 -6.80
N PRO A 112 7.85 -14.58 -8.05
CA PRO A 112 8.50 -13.52 -8.83
C PRO A 112 7.72 -12.22 -8.96
N ILE A 113 6.38 -12.26 -8.93
CA ILE A 113 5.54 -11.06 -8.97
C ILE A 113 5.60 -10.23 -7.68
N GLN A 114 5.91 -10.84 -6.54
CA GLN A 114 6.05 -10.18 -5.23
C GLN A 114 7.42 -9.51 -5.06
N MET A 115 8.37 -9.77 -5.97
CA MET A 115 9.71 -9.18 -5.99
C MET A 115 9.79 -7.91 -6.84
N LEU A 116 8.67 -7.47 -7.43
CA LEU A 116 8.62 -6.36 -8.37
C LEU A 116 7.64 -5.29 -7.89
N PRO A 117 7.83 -4.02 -8.28
CA PRO A 117 6.78 -3.02 -8.18
C PRO A 117 5.51 -3.50 -8.87
N HIS A 118 4.39 -3.28 -8.21
CA HIS A 118 3.07 -3.66 -8.67
C HIS A 118 2.15 -2.44 -8.77
N PHE A 119 0.96 -2.69 -9.29
CA PHE A 119 -0.18 -1.80 -9.28
C PHE A 119 -1.40 -2.66 -8.93
N ASP A 120 -2.41 -2.10 -8.28
CA ASP A 120 -3.55 -2.90 -7.81
C ASP A 120 -4.63 -3.02 -8.89
N ALA A 121 -4.88 -1.94 -9.61
CA ALA A 121 -5.86 -1.90 -10.69
C ALA A 121 -5.46 -0.85 -11.73
N PRO A 122 -5.82 -1.03 -13.01
CA PRO A 122 -5.51 -0.05 -14.05
C PRO A 122 -6.50 1.14 -14.09
N ASN A 123 -7.42 1.20 -13.12
CA ASN A 123 -8.52 2.17 -13.07
C ASN A 123 -8.01 3.56 -12.68
N MET A 124 -8.49 4.59 -13.37
CA MET A 124 -8.12 5.98 -13.08
C MET A 124 -8.81 6.54 -11.83
N ASN A 125 -9.91 5.92 -11.40
CA ASN A 125 -10.75 6.37 -10.30
C ASN A 125 -10.55 5.54 -9.02
N GLN A 126 -9.44 4.81 -8.87
CA GLN A 126 -9.16 4.02 -7.69
C GLN A 126 -7.91 4.51 -6.98
N LEU A 127 -8.00 4.61 -5.65
CA LEU A 127 -6.92 4.97 -4.76
C LEU A 127 -6.58 3.78 -3.86
N ALA A 128 -5.29 3.68 -3.53
CA ALA A 128 -4.78 2.83 -2.48
C ALA A 128 -4.40 3.68 -1.28
N MET A 129 -4.59 3.13 -0.08
CA MET A 129 -4.23 3.74 1.19
C MET A 129 -3.45 2.73 2.02
N VAL A 130 -2.28 3.14 2.52
CA VAL A 130 -1.48 2.34 3.47
C VAL A 130 -1.37 3.13 4.76
N HIS A 131 -2.04 2.66 5.81
CA HIS A 131 -1.92 3.19 7.16
C HIS A 131 -0.89 2.35 7.93
N PHE A 132 0.22 2.95 8.29
CA PHE A 132 1.28 2.32 9.06
C PHE A 132 0.92 2.26 10.55
N LEU A 133 0.89 1.04 11.08
CA LEU A 133 0.77 0.75 12.52
C LEU A 133 2.11 0.23 13.09
N CYS A 134 3.19 0.52 12.38
CA CYS A 134 4.57 0.20 12.69
C CYS A 134 5.46 1.42 12.40
N ASP A 135 6.68 1.40 12.90
CA ASP A 135 7.66 2.48 12.75
C ASP A 135 8.52 2.34 11.47
N GLU A 136 9.42 3.30 11.27
CA GLU A 136 10.33 3.40 10.13
C GLU A 136 11.29 2.22 10.00
N THR A 137 11.54 1.47 11.07
CA THR A 137 12.44 0.29 11.02
C THR A 137 11.88 -0.79 10.10
N HIS A 138 10.57 -0.75 9.81
CA HIS A 138 9.89 -1.70 8.95
C HIS A 138 9.88 -1.30 7.45
N GLY A 139 10.59 -0.24 7.08
CA GLY A 139 10.68 0.27 5.72
C GLY A 139 9.62 1.33 5.45
N GLY A 140 8.78 1.14 4.42
CA GLY A 140 7.82 2.15 3.96
C GLY A 140 7.08 1.75 2.68
N THR A 141 6.73 2.72 1.86
CA THR A 141 6.17 2.53 0.51
C THR A 141 7.01 3.32 -0.49
N SER A 142 7.58 2.62 -1.46
CA SER A 142 8.33 3.21 -2.57
C SER A 142 7.51 3.21 -3.86
N PHE A 143 7.72 4.23 -4.69
CA PHE A 143 7.10 4.42 -5.99
C PHE A 143 8.15 4.32 -7.10
N TYR A 144 7.75 3.82 -8.25
CA TYR A 144 8.69 3.38 -9.29
C TYR A 144 8.30 3.83 -10.70
N LYS A 145 9.31 3.96 -11.54
CA LYS A 145 9.20 4.06 -13.00
C LYS A 145 9.76 2.80 -13.64
N HIS A 146 8.99 2.17 -14.53
CA HIS A 146 9.48 1.07 -15.35
C HIS A 146 10.43 1.62 -16.42
N ARG A 147 11.71 1.23 -16.39
CA ARG A 147 12.76 1.90 -17.18
C ARG A 147 12.58 1.74 -18.70
N ALA A 148 12.15 0.56 -19.14
CA ALA A 148 12.08 0.28 -20.58
C ALA A 148 10.89 0.95 -21.27
N LEU A 149 9.76 1.11 -20.57
CA LEU A 149 8.57 1.75 -21.12
C LEU A 149 8.39 3.20 -20.67
N GLY A 150 9.15 3.64 -19.66
CA GLY A 150 8.98 4.95 -19.03
C GLY A 150 7.68 5.09 -18.24
N TYR A 151 6.97 4.00 -17.95
CA TYR A 151 5.68 4.06 -17.28
C TYR A 151 5.85 4.19 -15.77
N GLU A 152 5.17 5.17 -15.18
CA GLU A 152 5.00 5.29 -13.73
C GLU A 152 3.61 4.80 -13.33
N ARG A 153 2.60 5.06 -14.17
CA ARG A 153 1.23 4.57 -14.00
C ARG A 153 0.85 3.54 -15.06
N ILE A 154 0.17 2.46 -14.64
CA ILE A 154 -0.34 1.41 -15.52
C ILE A 154 -1.83 1.60 -15.75
N THR A 155 -2.21 2.38 -16.76
CA THR A 155 -3.61 2.54 -17.19
C THR A 155 -4.09 1.32 -18.00
N LYS A 156 -5.38 1.29 -18.35
CA LYS A 156 -5.96 0.22 -19.19
C LYS A 156 -5.24 0.07 -20.53
N GLU A 157 -4.85 1.18 -21.13
CA GLU A 157 -4.16 1.26 -22.42
C GLU A 157 -2.70 0.77 -22.30
N ARG A 158 -2.05 1.07 -21.16
CA ARG A 158 -0.67 0.67 -20.87
C ARG A 158 -0.53 -0.78 -20.39
N LEU A 159 -1.62 -1.39 -19.94
CA LEU A 159 -1.62 -2.70 -19.28
C LEU A 159 -1.03 -3.83 -20.11
N MET A 160 -1.47 -3.99 -21.36
CA MET A 160 -1.02 -5.09 -22.22
C MET A 160 0.46 -4.96 -22.61
N PRO A 161 0.94 -3.80 -23.11
CA PRO A 161 2.36 -3.57 -23.35
C PRO A 161 3.23 -3.81 -22.10
N TYR A 162 2.77 -3.32 -20.94
CA TYR A 162 3.48 -3.51 -19.66
C TYR A 162 3.61 -4.98 -19.31
N ARG A 163 2.50 -5.74 -19.29
CA ARG A 163 2.47 -7.16 -18.93
C ARG A 163 3.38 -8.01 -19.82
N GLN A 164 3.39 -7.75 -21.12
CA GLN A 164 4.23 -8.48 -22.08
C GLN A 164 5.71 -8.20 -21.81
N THR A 165 6.07 -6.93 -21.65
CA THR A 165 7.46 -6.49 -21.45
C THR A 165 8.00 -6.97 -20.11
N ILE A 166 7.26 -6.78 -19.02
CA ILE A 166 7.74 -7.12 -17.68
C ILE A 166 7.92 -8.63 -17.51
N LYS A 167 7.05 -9.45 -18.13
CA LYS A 167 7.19 -10.90 -18.10
C LYS A 167 8.50 -11.35 -18.77
N GLN A 168 8.81 -10.82 -19.95
CA GLN A 168 10.05 -11.14 -20.66
C GLN A 168 11.28 -10.69 -19.87
N GLN A 169 11.25 -9.49 -19.30
CA GLN A 169 12.36 -8.94 -18.53
C GLN A 169 12.59 -9.68 -17.20
N ALA A 170 11.52 -10.03 -16.48
CA ALA A 170 11.61 -10.82 -15.25
C ALA A 170 12.23 -12.20 -15.48
N MET A 171 11.89 -12.85 -16.61
CA MET A 171 12.51 -14.11 -17.02
C MET A 171 13.99 -13.92 -17.36
N ALA A 172 14.34 -12.89 -18.11
CA ALA A 172 15.72 -12.58 -18.48
C ALA A 172 16.61 -12.27 -17.26
N GLN A 173 16.07 -11.55 -16.27
CA GLN A 173 16.75 -11.25 -15.00
C GLN A 173 16.81 -12.45 -14.05
N LYS A 174 16.13 -13.57 -14.35
CA LYS A 174 16.10 -14.78 -13.52
C LYS A 174 15.75 -14.48 -12.06
N LEU A 175 14.74 -13.63 -11.81
CA LEU A 175 14.38 -13.16 -10.46
C LEU A 175 14.28 -14.30 -9.43
N HIS A 176 13.71 -15.44 -9.82
CA HIS A 176 13.60 -16.65 -9.00
C HIS A 176 14.92 -17.19 -8.43
N LYS A 177 16.08 -16.78 -8.94
CA LYS A 177 17.40 -17.22 -8.46
C LYS A 177 17.95 -16.40 -7.30
N ASN A 178 17.41 -15.22 -7.07
CA ASN A 178 17.81 -14.35 -5.97
C ASN A 178 16.55 -13.70 -5.41
N PRO A 179 15.72 -14.45 -4.68
CA PRO A 179 14.45 -13.94 -4.22
C PRO A 179 14.66 -12.91 -3.11
N HIS A 180 14.03 -11.74 -3.27
CA HIS A 180 14.09 -10.64 -2.32
C HIS A 180 12.94 -9.67 -2.57
N TYR A 181 12.52 -8.96 -1.54
CA TYR A 181 11.69 -7.77 -1.70
C TYR A 181 12.49 -6.68 -2.40
N ILE A 182 11.88 -5.98 -3.36
CA ILE A 182 12.54 -4.84 -3.99
C ILE A 182 12.79 -3.73 -2.97
N ASN A 183 14.01 -3.21 -2.95
CA ASN A 183 14.40 -2.05 -2.17
C ASN A 183 15.35 -1.18 -3.00
N GLY A 184 14.92 0.05 -3.30
CA GLY A 184 15.64 0.95 -4.20
C GLY A 184 15.51 0.61 -5.68
N SER A 185 16.37 1.24 -6.49
CA SER A 185 16.39 1.05 -7.94
C SER A 185 16.99 -0.30 -8.36
N THR A 186 16.48 -0.86 -9.45
CA THR A 186 16.99 -2.08 -10.10
C THR A 186 17.29 -1.83 -11.58
N ALA A 187 17.75 -2.87 -12.29
CA ALA A 187 17.89 -2.82 -13.75
C ALA A 187 16.56 -2.62 -14.49
N LEU A 188 15.42 -2.99 -13.89
CA LEU A 188 14.10 -2.90 -14.52
C LEU A 188 13.31 -1.66 -14.08
N PHE A 189 13.54 -1.20 -12.85
CA PHE A 189 12.79 -0.12 -12.24
C PHE A 189 13.71 0.95 -11.65
N GLU A 190 13.29 2.19 -11.76
CA GLU A 190 13.85 3.31 -11.03
C GLU A 190 12.94 3.62 -9.85
N GLN A 191 13.48 3.68 -8.63
CA GLN A 191 12.73 4.23 -7.50
C GLN A 191 12.71 5.75 -7.66
N VAL A 192 11.51 6.32 -7.85
CA VAL A 192 11.33 7.76 -8.09
C VAL A 192 10.96 8.51 -6.82
N TYR A 193 10.37 7.83 -5.84
CA TYR A 193 10.02 8.42 -4.55
C TYR A 193 9.87 7.32 -3.49
N SER A 194 10.01 7.68 -2.21
CA SER A 194 9.75 6.77 -1.11
C SER A 194 9.18 7.53 0.08
N VAL A 195 8.24 6.92 0.77
CA VAL A 195 7.68 7.40 2.04
C VAL A 195 8.01 6.36 3.09
N GLU A 196 8.79 6.75 4.09
CA GLU A 196 9.10 5.91 5.24
C GLU A 196 7.82 5.61 6.04
N ALA A 197 7.73 4.38 6.54
CA ALA A 197 6.77 4.01 7.55
C ALA A 197 6.96 4.92 8.77
N LYS A 198 5.87 5.25 9.42
CA LYS A 198 5.85 5.98 10.67
C LYS A 198 4.56 5.60 11.37
N LEU A 199 4.61 5.34 12.67
CA LEU A 199 3.42 5.00 13.42
C LEU A 199 2.33 6.06 13.20
N ASN A 200 1.10 5.63 12.88
CA ASN A 200 -0.05 6.49 12.62
C ASN A 200 0.07 7.38 11.36
N ARG A 201 0.92 7.00 10.40
CA ARG A 201 1.01 7.63 9.07
C ARG A 201 0.14 6.91 8.05
N VAL A 202 -0.59 7.67 7.23
CA VAL A 202 -1.27 7.18 6.03
C VAL A 202 -0.58 7.72 4.78
N VAL A 203 -0.43 6.86 3.77
CA VAL A 203 -0.03 7.25 2.42
C VAL A 203 -1.16 6.90 1.45
N ILE A 204 -1.65 7.86 0.69
CA ILE A 204 -2.74 7.73 -0.29
C ILE A 204 -2.21 8.06 -1.68
N TYR A 205 -2.47 7.18 -2.64
CA TYR A 205 -1.98 7.33 -4.01
C TYR A 205 -2.90 6.61 -5.02
N PRO A 206 -2.84 6.94 -6.32
CA PRO A 206 -3.59 6.23 -7.34
C PRO A 206 -3.16 4.77 -7.40
N SER A 207 -4.12 3.84 -7.35
CA SER A 207 -3.80 2.40 -7.27
C SER A 207 -3.14 1.84 -8.54
N ASN A 208 -3.15 2.62 -9.62
CA ASN A 208 -2.45 2.33 -10.85
C ASN A 208 -1.00 2.86 -10.90
N LEU A 209 -0.54 3.60 -9.90
CA LEU A 209 0.86 4.02 -9.75
C LEU A 209 1.72 2.82 -9.35
N LEU A 210 2.86 2.62 -10.02
CA LEU A 210 3.78 1.53 -9.70
C LEU A 210 4.40 1.75 -8.33
N HIS A 211 4.21 0.77 -7.44
CA HIS A 211 4.64 0.88 -6.06
C HIS A 211 5.03 -0.48 -5.46
N SER A 212 5.72 -0.44 -4.33
CA SER A 212 5.99 -1.63 -3.49
C SER A 212 6.24 -1.20 -2.06
N GLY A 213 5.91 -2.07 -1.10
CA GLY A 213 6.53 -1.98 0.21
C GLY A 213 8.03 -2.29 0.07
N ASN A 214 8.89 -1.39 0.53
CA ASN A 214 10.34 -1.64 0.68
C ASN A 214 10.58 -2.28 2.04
N ILE A 215 10.11 -3.52 2.18
CA ILE A 215 10.14 -4.30 3.43
C ILE A 215 11.57 -4.45 3.93
N ASN A 216 11.84 -4.04 5.17
CA ASN A 216 13.15 -4.18 5.77
C ASN A 216 13.40 -5.63 6.22
N ALA A 217 14.43 -6.27 5.67
CA ALA A 217 14.82 -7.63 6.02
C ALA A 217 15.33 -7.77 7.46
N ALA A 218 15.77 -6.68 8.10
CA ALA A 218 16.32 -6.71 9.46
C ALA A 218 15.29 -7.06 10.55
N ASN A 219 13.99 -7.05 10.21
CA ASN A 219 12.91 -7.33 11.16
C ASN A 219 12.36 -8.76 11.02
N ASP A 220 13.13 -9.67 10.39
CA ASP A 220 12.87 -11.12 10.30
C ASP A 220 11.45 -11.51 9.84
N TYR A 221 10.81 -10.65 9.05
CA TYR A 221 9.48 -10.89 8.47
C TYR A 221 8.44 -11.36 9.50
N ALA A 222 8.51 -10.84 10.73
CA ALA A 222 7.71 -11.33 11.84
C ALA A 222 6.21 -11.37 11.54
N ARG A 223 5.60 -12.56 11.62
CA ARG A 223 4.15 -12.76 11.48
C ARG A 223 3.41 -12.45 12.80
N ASP A 224 3.58 -11.23 13.28
CA ASP A 224 3.02 -10.78 14.55
C ASP A 224 2.54 -9.32 14.41
N PRO A 225 1.30 -8.99 14.78
CA PRO A 225 0.81 -7.60 14.75
C PRO A 225 1.58 -6.64 15.67
N ILE A 226 2.32 -7.12 16.67
CA ILE A 226 3.11 -6.25 17.56
C ILE A 226 4.50 -5.98 16.99
N ASN A 227 5.23 -7.03 16.63
CA ASN A 227 6.64 -6.92 16.21
C ASN A 227 6.84 -6.93 14.70
N GLY A 228 5.79 -7.19 13.91
CA GLY A 228 5.85 -7.22 12.46
C GLY A 228 5.46 -5.89 11.81
N ARG A 229 5.61 -5.83 10.49
CA ARG A 229 5.17 -4.68 9.67
C ARG A 229 3.65 -4.65 9.54
N LEU A 230 2.97 -4.29 10.61
CA LEU A 230 1.52 -4.13 10.64
C LEU A 230 1.11 -2.84 9.92
N THR A 231 0.21 -2.99 8.95
CA THR A 231 -0.46 -1.87 8.27
C THR A 231 -1.95 -2.13 8.15
N ILE A 232 -2.74 -1.10 7.86
CA ILE A 232 -4.07 -1.26 7.26
C ILE A 232 -3.95 -0.85 5.78
N SER A 233 -4.23 -1.80 4.89
CA SER A 233 -4.32 -1.55 3.45
C SER A 233 -5.79 -1.35 3.09
N SER A 234 -6.11 -0.24 2.43
CA SER A 234 -7.47 0.06 1.98
C SER A 234 -7.49 0.47 0.51
N PHE A 235 -8.58 0.13 -0.17
CA PHE A 235 -8.84 0.58 -1.54
C PHE A 235 -10.14 1.38 -1.59
N ALA A 236 -10.07 2.54 -2.23
CA ALA A 236 -11.21 3.43 -2.44
C ALA A 236 -11.48 3.60 -3.92
N VAL A 237 -12.75 3.48 -4.33
CA VAL A 237 -13.19 3.77 -5.70
C VAL A 237 -14.02 5.05 -5.68
N LEU A 238 -13.55 6.04 -6.43
CA LEU A 238 -14.18 7.34 -6.57
C LEU A 238 -15.35 7.22 -7.54
N ARG A 239 -16.54 7.65 -7.10
CA ARG A 239 -17.81 7.56 -7.87
C ARG A 239 -17.89 8.64 -8.94
#